data_AF-A0AAX2FNU3-F1
#
_entry.id   AF-A0AAX2FNU3-F1
#
_cell.length_a   1.000
_cell.length_b   1.000
_cell.length_c   1.000
_cell.angle_alpha   90.00
_cell.angle_beta   90.00
_cell.angle_gamma   90.00
#
_symmetry.space_group_name_H-M   'P 1'
#
loop_
_entity.id
_entity.type
_entity.pdbx_description
1 polymer ?
#
loop_
_entity_poly.entity_id
_entity_poly.type
_entity_poly.pdbx_seq_one_letter_code
_entity_poly.pdbx_strand_id
1 'polypeptide(L)'
;MSRKKKLGVGVVSAALGLSLIGGGTYAYFSDQVVTNNTFAAGTLNLAMQPTTSLNLENLKPGDKILKKFNLKNSGTLDIKDLMMKIDYTVNDLKQNNTTEDFGKHIKVQFLWD
;
A
#
# COMPACT_ATOMS: atom_id res chain seq x y z
N MET A 1 12.97 -71.31 18.57
CA MET A 1 12.00 -70.19 18.72
C MET A 1 10.59 -70.75 18.91
N SER A 2 10.00 -70.61 20.11
CA SER A 2 8.65 -71.09 20.44
C SER A 2 7.58 -70.47 19.52
N ARG A 3 6.55 -71.25 19.13
CA ARG A 3 5.43 -70.81 18.26
C ARG A 3 4.77 -69.51 18.74
N LYS A 4 4.74 -69.27 20.06
CA LYS A 4 4.23 -68.03 20.68
C LYS A 4 5.06 -66.79 20.30
N LYS A 5 6.39 -66.93 20.19
CA LYS A 5 7.30 -65.83 19.81
C LYS A 5 7.22 -65.52 18.31
N LYS A 6 7.02 -66.55 17.46
CA LYS A 6 6.78 -66.34 16.01
C LYS A 6 5.44 -65.66 15.74
N LEU A 7 4.39 -66.05 16.47
CA LEU A 7 3.07 -65.40 16.37
C LEU A 7 3.12 -63.94 16.85
N GLY A 8 3.80 -63.66 17.97
CA GLY A 8 3.97 -62.30 18.48
C GLY A 8 4.70 -61.37 17.50
N VAL A 9 5.77 -61.85 16.84
CA VAL A 9 6.47 -61.09 15.81
C VAL A 9 5.57 -60.81 14.60
N GLY A 10 4.76 -61.78 14.17
CA GLY A 10 3.83 -61.58 13.06
C GLY A 10 2.74 -60.53 13.33
N VAL A 11 2.19 -60.51 14.55
CA VAL A 11 1.19 -59.50 14.97
C VAL A 11 1.82 -58.10 15.02
N VAL A 12 3.03 -57.98 15.55
CA VAL A 12 3.77 -56.70 15.57
C VAL A 12 4.06 -56.21 14.16
N SER A 13 4.50 -57.08 13.25
CA SER A 13 4.75 -56.71 11.85
C SER A 13 3.47 -56.29 11.11
N ALA A 14 2.34 -56.98 11.35
CA ALA A 14 1.06 -56.60 10.76
C ALA A 14 0.55 -55.25 11.28
N ALA A 15 0.67 -55.00 12.59
CA ALA A 15 0.29 -53.72 13.18
C ALA A 15 1.14 -52.56 12.62
N LEU A 16 2.45 -52.77 12.46
CA LEU A 16 3.34 -51.78 11.85
C LEU A 16 3.00 -51.54 10.37
N GLY A 17 2.70 -52.59 9.61
CA GLY A 17 2.28 -52.45 8.20
C GLY A 17 1.00 -51.62 8.06
N LEU A 18 -0.01 -51.91 8.89
CA LEU A 18 -1.27 -51.16 8.90
C LEU A 18 -1.07 -49.72 9.37
N SER A 19 -0.21 -49.46 10.36
CA SER A 19 0.08 -48.10 10.81
C SER A 19 0.82 -47.27 9.76
N LEU A 20 1.72 -47.87 8.99
CA LEU A 20 2.42 -47.19 7.90
C LEU A 20 1.46 -46.83 6.76
N ILE A 21 0.53 -47.74 6.42
CA ILE A 21 -0.48 -47.48 5.39
C ILE A 21 -1.43 -46.37 5.85
N GLY A 22 -1.98 -46.49 7.06
CA GLY A 22 -2.91 -45.49 7.62
C GLY A 22 -2.25 -44.12 7.81
N GLY A 23 -1.04 -44.09 8.38
CA GLY A 23 -0.27 -42.87 8.58
C GLY A 23 0.17 -42.22 7.26
N GLY A 24 0.55 -43.02 6.26
CA GLY A 24 0.92 -42.52 4.93
C GLY A 24 -0.27 -41.92 4.19
N THR A 25 -1.45 -42.57 4.22
CA THR A 25 -2.67 -42.01 3.64
C THR A 25 -3.13 -40.77 4.38
N TYR A 26 -3.07 -40.74 5.71
CA TYR A 26 -3.41 -39.55 6.49
C TYR A 26 -2.45 -38.40 6.16
N ALA A 27 -1.14 -38.65 6.09
CA ALA A 27 -0.18 -37.63 5.69
C ALA A 27 -0.43 -37.12 4.27
N TYR A 28 -0.77 -37.99 3.32
CA TYR A 28 -1.08 -37.61 1.95
C TYR A 28 -2.34 -36.74 1.84
N PHE A 29 -3.40 -37.06 2.60
CA PHE A 29 -4.66 -36.29 2.58
C PHE A 29 -4.68 -35.11 3.56
N SER A 30 -3.79 -35.10 4.55
CA SER A 30 -3.61 -34.00 5.51
C SER A 30 -2.55 -33.00 5.04
N ASP A 31 -1.87 -33.25 3.92
CA ASP A 31 -0.99 -32.26 3.29
C ASP A 31 -1.84 -31.13 2.74
N GLN A 32 -2.06 -30.13 3.59
CA GLN A 32 -2.70 -28.89 3.21
C GLN A 32 -1.65 -28.01 2.55
N VAL A 33 -1.64 -27.99 1.22
CA VAL A 33 -0.93 -26.95 0.47
C VAL A 33 -1.67 -25.64 0.72
N VAL A 34 -1.18 -24.86 1.68
CA VAL A 34 -1.56 -23.46 1.85
C VAL A 34 -1.06 -22.74 0.60
N THR A 35 -1.91 -22.63 -0.40
CA THR A 35 -1.63 -21.83 -1.58
C THR A 35 -1.70 -20.38 -1.11
N ASN A 36 -0.55 -19.80 -0.76
CA ASN A 36 -0.42 -18.36 -0.54
C ASN A 36 -0.61 -17.64 -1.88
N ASN A 37 -1.83 -17.67 -2.41
CA ASN A 37 -2.28 -16.69 -3.38
C ASN A 37 -2.47 -15.39 -2.59
N THR A 38 -1.36 -14.75 -2.23
CA THR A 38 -1.38 -13.36 -1.81
C THR A 38 -1.99 -12.60 -2.97
N PHE A 39 -3.25 -12.20 -2.84
CA PHE A 39 -3.82 -11.15 -3.64
C PHE A 39 -2.98 -9.91 -3.33
N ALA A 40 -1.96 -9.66 -4.14
CA ALA A 40 -1.19 -8.43 -4.06
C ALA A 40 -2.14 -7.32 -4.52
N ALA A 41 -2.87 -6.75 -3.56
CA ALA A 41 -3.60 -5.51 -3.79
C ALA A 41 -2.55 -4.50 -4.23
N GLY A 42 -2.59 -4.11 -5.51
CA GLY A 42 -1.61 -3.18 -6.06
C GLY A 42 -1.61 -1.91 -5.22
N THR A 43 -0.42 -1.43 -4.89
CA THR A 43 -0.28 -0.27 -4.01
C THR A 43 -0.35 0.99 -4.86
N LEU A 44 -1.33 1.86 -4.58
CA LEU A 44 -1.35 3.22 -5.13
C LEU A 44 -0.48 4.09 -4.22
N ASN A 45 0.78 4.30 -4.60
CA ASN A 45 1.72 5.16 -3.88
C ASN A 45 2.15 6.33 -4.75
N LEU A 46 1.40 7.43 -4.60
CA LEU A 46 1.74 8.74 -5.14
C LEU A 46 2.82 9.35 -4.23
N ALA A 47 4.09 9.15 -4.59
CA ALA A 47 5.20 9.82 -3.94
C ALA A 47 5.23 11.30 -4.37
N MET A 48 4.22 12.07 -3.96
CA MET A 48 4.35 13.51 -3.90
C MET A 48 5.28 13.82 -2.74
N GLN A 49 6.24 14.72 -2.94
CA GLN A 49 6.86 15.45 -1.84
C GLN A 49 6.20 16.84 -1.76
N PRO A 50 4.96 17.01 -1.24
CA PRO A 50 4.36 18.32 -1.13
C PRO A 50 4.49 18.79 0.31
N THR A 51 5.70 19.09 0.77
CA THR A 51 5.91 19.69 2.10
C THR A 51 6.41 21.11 2.00
N THR A 52 5.93 21.87 1.02
CA THR A 52 6.11 23.32 1.04
C THR A 52 4.79 24.01 0.78
N SER A 53 4.12 24.39 1.87
CA SER A 53 3.26 25.57 1.87
C SER A 53 4.01 26.69 1.16
N LEU A 54 3.45 27.18 0.05
CA LEU A 54 4.06 28.28 -0.69
C LEU A 54 3.72 29.57 0.04
N ASN A 55 4.67 30.07 0.83
CA ASN A 55 4.52 31.37 1.49
C ASN A 55 4.68 32.48 0.44
N LEU A 56 3.60 33.24 0.23
CA LEU A 56 3.55 34.37 -0.67
C LEU A 56 3.82 35.65 0.13
N GLU A 57 5.08 36.03 0.27
CA GLU A 57 5.51 37.24 1.00
C GLU A 57 6.10 38.30 0.05
N ASN A 58 5.88 39.58 0.34
CA ASN A 58 6.47 40.73 -0.36
C ASN A 58 6.27 40.76 -1.89
N LEU A 59 5.12 40.29 -2.36
CA LEU A 59 4.77 40.30 -3.78
C LEU A 59 4.23 41.67 -4.22
N LYS A 60 4.67 42.14 -5.38
CA LYS A 60 4.06 43.29 -6.08
C LYS A 60 3.16 42.82 -7.22
N PRO A 61 2.19 43.65 -7.66
CA PRO A 61 1.37 43.33 -8.83
C PRO A 61 2.24 43.03 -10.06
N GLY A 62 1.98 41.90 -10.71
CA GLY A 62 2.73 41.43 -11.88
C GLY A 62 3.83 40.41 -11.57
N ASP A 63 4.18 40.19 -10.30
CA ASP A 63 5.09 39.12 -9.92
C ASP A 63 4.49 37.74 -10.22
N LYS A 64 5.35 36.82 -10.68
CA LYS A 64 4.98 35.45 -11.00
C LYS A 64 5.89 34.50 -10.25
N ILE A 65 5.30 33.54 -9.55
CA ILE A 65 6.03 32.46 -8.90
C ILE A 65 5.71 31.17 -9.64
N LEU A 66 6.75 30.50 -10.16
CA LEU A 66 6.62 29.17 -10.74
C LEU A 66 7.13 28.13 -9.75
N LYS A 67 6.28 27.15 -9.45
CA LYS A 67 6.65 25.98 -8.64
C LYS A 67 6.42 24.73 -9.47
N LYS A 68 7.49 23.98 -9.71
CA LYS A 68 7.43 22.69 -10.41
C LYS A 68 7.19 21.59 -9.39
N PHE A 69 6.16 20.79 -9.61
CA PHE A 69 5.90 19.57 -8.85
C PHE A 69 6.24 18.39 -9.75
N ASN A 70 7.10 17.50 -9.27
CA ASN A 70 7.36 16.23 -9.93
C ASN A 70 6.50 15.18 -9.26
N LEU A 71 5.60 14.58 -10.04
CA LEU A 71 4.78 13.49 -9.58
C LEU A 71 5.35 12.18 -10.09
N LYS A 72 5.71 11.30 -9.15
CA LYS A 72 6.17 9.95 -9.46
C LYS A 72 5.19 8.92 -8.91
N ASN A 73 4.66 8.09 -9.81
CA ASN A 73 4.00 6.85 -9.40
C ASN A 73 5.07 5.85 -8.95
N SER A 74 5.16 5.60 -7.64
CA SER A 74 6.06 4.58 -7.09
C SER A 74 5.31 3.30 -6.71
N GLY A 75 4.05 3.21 -7.11
CA GLY A 75 3.19 2.05 -6.91
C GLY A 75 3.24 1.06 -8.08
N THR A 76 2.38 0.04 -8.00
CA THR A 76 2.25 -1.00 -9.04
C THR A 76 0.98 -0.86 -9.88
N LEU A 77 0.11 0.10 -9.57
CA LEU A 77 -1.12 0.39 -10.31
C LEU A 77 -0.98 1.64 -11.17
N ASP A 78 -1.59 1.61 -12.35
CA ASP A 78 -1.67 2.76 -13.23
C ASP A 78 -2.59 3.84 -12.64
N ILE A 79 -2.16 5.09 -12.77
CA ILE A 79 -2.89 6.27 -12.29
C ILE A 79 -3.63 6.87 -13.47
N LYS A 80 -4.95 6.69 -13.51
CA LYS A 80 -5.80 7.17 -14.61
C LYS A 80 -6.06 8.67 -14.55
N ASP A 81 -6.46 9.16 -13.39
CA ASP A 81 -6.87 10.55 -13.19
C ASP A 81 -6.09 11.16 -12.02
N LEU A 82 -5.67 12.42 -12.17
CA LEU A 82 -5.00 13.19 -11.12
C LEU A 82 -5.83 14.41 -10.74
N MET A 83 -6.37 14.42 -9.52
CA MET A 83 -7.12 15.56 -8.98
C MET A 83 -6.22 16.42 -8.10
N MET A 84 -6.02 17.68 -8.49
CA MET A 84 -5.28 18.66 -7.70
C MET A 84 -6.25 19.61 -7.01
N LYS A 85 -6.15 19.71 -5.68
CA LYS A 85 -6.88 20.69 -4.87
C LYS A 85 -5.90 21.74 -4.35
N ILE A 86 -6.28 23.01 -4.44
CA ILE A 86 -5.56 24.11 -3.82
C ILE A 86 -6.45 24.69 -2.74
N ASP A 87 -5.91 24.77 -1.53
CA ASP A 87 -6.50 25.51 -0.43
C ASP A 87 -5.56 26.67 -0.09
N TYR A 88 -6.12 27.81 0.30
CA TYR A 88 -5.34 28.98 0.70
C TYR A 88 -5.83 29.50 2.05
N THR A 89 -4.92 30.09 2.81
CA THR A 89 -5.20 30.77 4.07
C THR A 89 -4.61 32.16 3.98
N VAL A 90 -5.39 33.18 4.34
CA VAL A 90 -4.91 34.55 4.41
C VAL A 90 -4.84 34.98 5.86
N ASN A 91 -3.64 35.39 6.28
CA ASN A 91 -3.39 35.92 7.61
C ASN A 91 -3.49 37.45 7.57
N ASP A 92 -4.65 37.99 7.94
CA ASP A 92 -4.82 39.43 8.12
C ASP A 92 -4.46 39.85 9.56
N LEU A 93 -3.17 40.18 9.78
CA LEU A 93 -2.67 40.63 11.08
C LEU A 93 -3.18 42.01 11.49
N LYS A 94 -3.59 42.86 10.53
CA LYS A 94 -3.96 44.26 10.78
C LYS A 94 -5.47 44.49 10.76
N GLN A 95 -6.26 43.51 10.30
CA GLN A 95 -7.73 43.55 10.17
C GLN A 95 -8.26 44.80 9.45
N ASN A 96 -7.43 45.43 8.63
CA ASN A 96 -7.73 46.70 7.99
C ASN A 96 -8.23 46.52 6.55
N ASN A 97 -8.50 45.28 6.13
CA ASN A 97 -8.83 44.95 4.75
C ASN A 97 -10.34 44.87 4.49
N THR A 98 -11.19 45.19 5.48
CA THR A 98 -12.65 45.20 5.37
C THR A 98 -13.20 43.89 4.76
N THR A 99 -13.74 43.93 3.53
CA THR A 99 -14.28 42.79 2.77
C THR A 99 -13.33 42.22 1.72
N GLU A 100 -12.12 42.80 1.58
CA GLU A 100 -11.15 42.37 0.58
C GLU A 100 -10.11 41.41 1.13
N ASP A 101 -9.78 40.42 0.30
CA ASP A 101 -8.89 39.31 0.62
C ASP A 101 -7.79 39.25 -0.43
N PHE A 102 -6.52 39.23 0.01
CA PHE A 102 -5.35 39.10 -0.85
C PHE A 102 -5.43 37.87 -1.77
N GLY A 103 -6.06 36.79 -1.30
CA GLY A 103 -6.27 35.58 -2.09
C GLY A 103 -7.03 35.83 -3.41
N LYS A 104 -7.96 36.79 -3.44
CA LYS A 104 -8.76 37.12 -4.64
C LYS A 104 -7.91 37.70 -5.79
N HIS A 105 -6.74 38.24 -5.48
CA HIS A 105 -5.84 38.85 -6.46
C HIS A 105 -4.76 37.89 -6.97
N ILE A 106 -4.70 36.68 -6.44
CA ILE A 106 -3.76 35.65 -6.88
C ILE A 106 -4.42 34.75 -7.92
N LYS A 107 -3.85 34.74 -9.14
CA LYS A 107 -4.27 33.83 -10.19
C LYS A 107 -3.36 32.61 -10.23
N VAL A 108 -3.92 31.44 -9.98
CA VAL A 108 -3.19 30.18 -10.13
C VAL A 108 -3.43 29.60 -11.52
N GLN A 109 -2.35 29.17 -12.17
CA GLN A 109 -2.39 28.48 -13.45
C GLN A 109 -1.62 27.17 -13.34
N PHE A 110 -2.28 26.07 -13.69
CA PHE A 110 -1.61 24.79 -13.83
C PHE A 110 -1.01 24.70 -15.23
N LEU A 111 0.29 24.46 -15.28
CA LEU A 111 1.04 24.21 -16.51
C LEU A 111 1.45 22.74 -16.50
N TRP A 112 1.07 22.02 -17.54
CA TRP A 112 1.50 20.65 -17.78
C TRP A 112 2.36 20.67 -19.05
N ASP A 113 3.59 20.19 -18.90
CA ASP A 113 4.56 19.94 -19.98
C ASP A 113 4.65 18.43 -20.29
#